data_AF-A0A352XU21-F1
#
_entry.id   AF-A0A352XU21-F1
#
_cell.length_a   1.000
_cell.length_b   1.000
_cell.length_c   1.000
_cell.angle_alpha   90.00
_cell.angle_beta   90.00
_cell.angle_gamma   90.00
#
_symmetry.space_group_name_H-M   'P 1'
#
loop_
_entity.id
_entity.type
_entity.pdbx_description
1 polymer ?
#
loop_
_entity_poly.entity_id
_entity_poly.type
_entity_poly.pdbx_seq_one_letter_code
_entity_poly.pdbx_strand_id
1 'polypeptide(L)' 'EPLRMLFKDEVRELGLALGLPEEWVWRHPFPGPGLAIRIIGAVDEERLATLRAADTIVIQEIRRAGMYRELG' A
#
# COMPACT_ATOMS: atom_id res chain seq x y z
N GLU A 1 -2.90 20.88 9.54
CA GLU A 1 -2.78 19.41 9.50
C GLU A 1 -2.56 18.87 10.91
N PRO A 2 -3.48 18.05 11.46
CA PRO A 2 -3.46 17.63 12.87
C PRO A 2 -2.31 16.68 13.23
N LEU A 3 -1.79 15.93 12.25
CA LEU A 3 -0.71 14.95 12.44
C LEU A 3 0.69 15.50 12.14
N ARG A 4 0.83 16.82 11.90
CA ARG A 4 2.08 17.43 11.39
C ARG A 4 3.30 17.24 12.29
N MET A 5 3.09 16.99 13.58
CA MET A 5 4.15 16.84 14.58
C MET A 5 4.52 15.37 14.82
N LEU A 6 3.87 14.43 14.14
CA LEU A 6 4.04 13.00 14.33
C LEU A 6 4.81 12.39 13.17
N PHE A 7 5.72 11.47 13.48
CA PHE A 7 6.35 10.57 12.53
C PHE A 7 5.42 9.40 12.15
N LYS A 8 5.82 8.63 11.13
CA LYS A 8 4.97 7.57 10.54
C LYS A 8 4.67 6.44 11.52
N ASP A 9 5.61 6.09 12.38
CA ASP A 9 5.45 5.13 13.49
C ASP A 9 4.46 5.64 14.54
N GLU A 10 4.59 6.89 14.98
CA GLU A 10 3.66 7.52 15.94
C GLU A 10 2.23 7.59 15.38
N VAL A 11 2.08 7.89 14.09
CA VAL A 11 0.78 7.86 13.39
C VAL A 11 0.21 6.44 13.35
N ARG A 12 1.05 5.40 13.20
CA ARG A 12 0.61 4.00 13.22
C ARG A 12 0.12 3.59 14.61
N GLU A 13 0.87 3.91 15.65
CA GLU A 13 0.49 3.63 17.04
C GLU A 13 -0.83 4.31 17.41
N LEU A 14 -1.00 5.58 17.01
CA LEU A 14 -2.25 6.30 17.17
C LEU A 14 -3.40 5.60 16.45
N GLY A 15 -3.18 5.13 15.22
CA GLY A 15 -4.19 4.37 14.46
C GLY A 15 -4.65 3.10 15.18
N LEU A 16 -3.73 2.35 15.78
CA LEU A 16 -4.05 1.16 16.57
C LEU A 16 -4.81 1.52 17.86
N ALA A 17 -4.40 2.58 18.57
CA ALA A 17 -5.07 3.05 19.78
C ALA A 17 -6.52 3.52 19.50
N LEU A 18 -6.78 4.03 18.29
CA LEU A 18 -8.11 4.40 17.82
C LEU A 18 -8.94 3.21 17.31
N GLY A 19 -8.40 1.99 17.32
CA GLY A 19 -9.10 0.77 16.91
C GLY A 19 -9.12 0.54 15.39
N LEU A 20 -8.23 1.15 14.62
CA LEU A 20 -8.11 0.84 13.19
C LEU A 20 -7.58 -0.58 13.00
N PRO A 21 -8.05 -1.31 11.95
CA PRO A 21 -7.52 -2.62 11.62
C PRO A 21 -6.01 -2.59 11.41
N GLU A 22 -5.29 -3.56 11.99
CA GLU A 22 -3.83 -3.65 11.86
C GLU A 22 -3.41 -3.71 10.38
N GLU A 23 -4.16 -4.44 9.54
CA GLU A 23 -3.91 -4.53 8.10
C GLU A 23 -3.96 -3.18 7.36
N TRP A 24 -4.66 -2.17 7.90
CA TRP A 24 -4.71 -0.84 7.30
C TRP A 24 -3.54 0.02 7.76
N VAL A 25 -3.23 -0.05 9.06
CA VAL A 25 -2.12 0.67 9.69
C VAL A 25 -0.78 0.26 9.09
N TRP A 26 -0.61 -1.04 8.83
CA TRP A 26 0.63 -1.62 8.31
C TRP A 26 0.63 -1.83 6.80
N ARG A 27 -0.42 -1.40 6.09
CA ARG A 27 -0.43 -1.45 4.63
C ARG A 27 0.76 -0.66 4.07
N HIS A 28 1.37 -1.20 3.02
CA HIS A 28 2.42 -0.50 2.30
C HIS A 28 1.92 0.85 1.78
N PRO A 29 2.78 1.89 1.79
CA PRO A 29 2.43 3.16 1.19
C PRO A 29 2.10 2.97 -0.29
N PHE A 30 1.07 3.67 -0.76
CA PHE A 30 0.69 3.69 -2.17
C PHE A 30 0.85 5.12 -2.70
N PRO A 31 1.48 5.32 -3.87
CA PRO A 31 1.78 6.64 -4.39
C PRO A 31 0.50 7.40 -4.76
N GLY A 32 0.51 8.74 -4.61
CA GLY A 32 -0.63 9.60 -4.96
C GLY A 32 -1.13 9.43 -6.40
N PRO A 33 -0.25 9.42 -7.42
CA PRO A 33 -0.63 9.11 -8.81
C PRO A 33 -1.09 7.65 -9.05
N GLY A 34 -1.01 6.80 -8.03
CA GLY A 34 -1.43 5.41 -8.07
C GLY A 34 -0.71 4.54 -9.10
N LEU A 35 -1.49 3.77 -9.87
CA LEU A 35 -0.95 2.84 -10.87
C LEU A 35 -0.36 3.54 -12.10
N ALA A 36 -0.67 4.83 -12.32
CA ALA A 36 -0.21 5.55 -13.50
C ALA A 36 1.33 5.61 -13.59
N ILE A 37 2.01 5.81 -12.47
CA ILE A 37 3.49 5.84 -12.43
C ILE A 37 4.14 4.45 -12.54
N ARG A 38 3.33 3.39 -12.50
CA ARG A 38 3.78 2.00 -12.64
C ARG A 38 3.58 1.47 -14.07
N ILE A 39 2.88 2.21 -14.93
CA ILE A 39 2.73 1.90 -16.35
C ILE A 39 3.75 2.73 -17.12
N ILE A 40 4.61 2.06 -17.88
CA ILE A 40 5.58 2.74 -18.73
C ILE A 40 4.90 3.16 -20.04
N GLY A 41 4.88 4.48 -20.27
CA GLY A 41 4.24 5.09 -21.44
C GLY A 41 2.78 5.42 -21.21
N ALA A 42 1.96 5.30 -22.27
CA ALA A 42 0.54 5.63 -22.20
C ALA A 42 -0.20 4.72 -21.20
N VAL A 43 -1.09 5.35 -20.43
CA VAL A 43 -2.00 4.68 -19.50
C VAL A 43 -3.32 4.46 -20.23
N ASP A 44 -3.73 3.20 -20.31
CA ASP A 44 -5.02 2.78 -20.87
C ASP A 44 -5.65 1.70 -19.99
N GLU A 45 -6.93 1.40 -20.25
CA GLU A 45 -7.72 0.48 -19.41
C GLU A 45 -7.19 -0.96 -19.45
N GLU A 46 -6.67 -1.40 -20.59
CA GLU A 46 -6.14 -2.76 -20.77
C GLU A 46 -4.87 -2.99 -19.95
N ARG A 47 -3.94 -2.02 -20.01
CA ARG A 47 -2.71 -2.03 -19.20
C ARG A 47 -3.03 -1.93 -17.72
N LEU A 48 -3.99 -1.09 -17.34
CA LEU A 48 -4.45 -1.00 -15.96
C LEU A 48 -5.06 -2.31 -15.46
N ALA A 49 -5.88 -2.99 -16.28
CA ALA A 49 -6.46 -4.28 -15.93
C ALA A 49 -5.37 -5.35 -15.71
N THR A 50 -4.40 -5.41 -16.62
CA THR A 50 -3.26 -6.34 -16.54
C THR A 50 -2.42 -6.08 -15.28
N LEU A 51 -2.09 -4.81 -15.02
CA LEU A 51 -1.30 -4.42 -13.86
C LEU A 51 -2.02 -4.70 -12.53
N ARG A 52 -3.34 -4.47 -12.45
CA ARG A 52 -4.14 -4.80 -11.25
C ARG A 52 -4.16 -6.29 -10.96
N ALA A 53 -4.30 -7.12 -11.98
CA ALA A 53 -4.25 -8.57 -11.84
C ALA A 53 -2.87 -9.03 -11.34
N ALA A 54 -1.80 -8.52 -11.93
CA ALA A 54 -0.44 -8.83 -11.52
C ALA A 54 -0.13 -8.38 -10.08
N ASP A 55 -0.48 -7.14 -9.73
CA ASP A 55 -0.28 -6.59 -8.37
C ASP A 55 -1.02 -7.42 -7.31
N THR A 56 -2.26 -7.83 -7.61
CA THR A 56 -3.04 -8.71 -6.73
C THR A 56 -2.33 -10.03 -6.46
N ILE A 57 -1.81 -10.69 -7.50
CA ILE A 57 -1.10 -11.96 -7.36
C ILE A 57 0.18 -11.75 -6.53
N VAL A 58 0.99 -10.75 -6.86
CA VAL A 58 2.25 -10.48 -6.14
C VAL A 58 2.00 -10.21 -4.66
N ILE A 59 1.03 -9.36 -4.32
CA ILE A 59 0.69 -9.05 -2.92
C ILE A 59 0.17 -10.30 -2.19
N GLN A 60 -0.64 -11.14 -2.84
CA GLN A 60 -1.12 -12.38 -2.23
C GLN A 60 0.03 -13.35 -1.94
N GLU A 61 0.96 -13.53 -2.88
CA GLU A 61 2.10 -14.42 -2.67
C GLU A 61 3.05 -13.90 -1.58
N ILE A 62 3.31 -12.58 -1.54
CA ILE A 62 4.09 -11.96 -0.46
C ILE A 62 3.43 -12.18 0.90
N ARG A 63 2.10 -12.03 0.99
CA ARG A 63 1.35 -12.29 2.23
C ARG A 63 1.39 -13.77 2.63
N ARG A 64 1.22 -14.69 1.68
CA ARG A 64 1.30 -16.15 1.92
C ARG A 64 2.68 -16.57 2.41
N ALA A 65 3.73 -15.92 1.92
CA ALA A 65 5.10 -16.14 2.38
C ALA A 65 5.42 -15.50 3.74
N GLY A 66 4.48 -14.76 4.35
CA GLY A 66 4.72 -14.05 5.62
C GLY A 66 5.61 -12.81 5.50
N MET A 67 6.07 -12.45 4.30
CA MET A 67 7.08 -11.40 4.07
C MET A 67 6.49 -9.98 3.98
N TYR A 68 5.16 -9.82 4.07
CA TYR A 68 4.51 -8.52 3.81
C TYR A 68 4.98 -7.41 4.75
N ARG A 69 5.34 -7.71 6.01
CA ARG A 69 5.83 -6.67 6.94
C ARG A 69 7.32 -6.36 6.79
N GLU A 70 8.09 -7.27 6.18
CA GLU A 70 9.54 -7.16 6.02
C GLU A 70 9.93 -6.42 4.74
N LEU A 71 9.14 -6.61 3.68
CA LEU A 71 9.32 -5.94 2.40
C LEU A 71 8.66 -4.57 2.45
N GLY A 72 9.43 -3.49 2.60
CA GLY A 72 8.89 -2.12 2.55
C GLY A 72 9.84 -1.03 2.98
#